data_AF-K1YCD1-F1
#
_entry.id   AF-K1YCD1-F1
#
_cell.length_a   1.000
_cell.length_b   1.000
_cell.length_c   1.000
_cell.angle_alpha   90.00
_cell.angle_beta   90.00
_cell.angle_gamma   90.00
#
_symmetry.space_group_name_H-M   'P 1'
#
loop_
_entity.id
_entity.type
_entity.pdbx_description
1 polymer ?
#
loop_
_entity_poly.entity_id
_entity_poly.type
_entity_poly.pdbx_seq_one_letter_code
_entity_poly.pdbx_strand_id
1 'polypeptide(L)' 'MRWNISVDSRGSAMLHNNGFSGIFRVIPPRIPSFAELGIPDVVYPILDNHQGIILVTGATGHGKTTTLAAMVDYKLLSCR' A
#
# COMPACT_ATOMS: atom_id res chain seq x y z
N MET A 1 -31.01 -7.15 6.34
CA MET A 1 -30.11 -7.34 5.18
C MET A 1 -28.79 -6.66 5.51
N ARG A 2 -27.77 -7.45 5.88
CA ARG A 2 -26.48 -6.94 6.38
C ARG A 2 -25.52 -6.76 5.21
N TRP A 3 -25.39 -5.53 4.71
CA TRP A 3 -24.34 -5.15 3.78
C TRP A 3 -23.02 -5.06 4.57
N ASN A 4 -22.21 -6.13 4.52
CA ASN A 4 -20.88 -6.17 5.14
C ASN A 4 -19.81 -5.91 4.08
N ILE A 5 -19.77 -4.69 3.55
CA ILE A 5 -18.66 -4.21 2.71
C ILE A 5 -17.89 -3.20 3.57
N SER A 6 -16.94 -3.69 4.37
CA SER A 6 -15.97 -2.80 5.02
C SER A 6 -15.01 -2.33 3.93
N VAL A 7 -15.25 -1.13 3.40
CA VAL A 7 -14.30 -0.43 2.53
C VAL A 7 -13.49 0.54 3.39
N ASP A 8 -12.18 0.30 3.46
CA ASP A 8 -11.26 1.25 4.06
C ASP A 8 -11.06 2.46 3.14
N SER A 9 -11.11 3.65 3.71
CA SER A 9 -10.93 4.91 2.97
C SER A 9 -10.05 5.88 3.76
N ARG A 10 -9.20 6.64 3.04
CA ARG A 10 -8.44 7.74 3.62
C ARG A 10 -9.16 9.05 3.30
N GLY A 11 -9.69 9.69 4.34
CA GLY A 11 -10.29 11.02 4.27
C GLY A 11 -9.28 12.12 4.61
N SER A 12 -9.32 13.23 3.89
CA SER A 12 -8.70 14.49 4.28
C SER A 12 -9.75 15.59 4.23
N ALA A 13 -9.91 16.34 5.31
CA ALA A 13 -10.83 17.46 5.41
C ALA A 13 -10.05 18.77 5.49
N MET A 14 -10.56 19.80 4.82
CA MET A 14 -9.92 21.11 4.72
C MET A 14 -10.97 22.21 4.69
N LEU A 15 -10.66 23.33 5.36
CA LEU A 15 -11.50 24.53 5.36
C LEU A 15 -11.10 25.41 4.16
N HIS A 16 -12.08 25.84 3.37
CA HIS A 16 -11.88 26.81 2.30
C HIS A 16 -12.78 28.04 2.53
N ASN A 17 -12.53 29.13 1.79
CA ASN A 17 -13.20 30.42 2.02
C ASN A 17 -14.76 30.38 1.92
N ASN A 18 -15.35 29.39 1.24
CA ASN A 18 -16.82 29.21 1.20
C ASN A 18 -17.31 28.01 2.06
N GLY A 19 -16.48 27.42 2.92
CA GLY A 19 -16.91 26.38 3.86
C GLY A 19 -15.98 25.16 3.97
N PHE A 20 -16.54 24.05 4.42
CA PHE A 20 -15.80 22.78 4.60
C PHE A 20 -15.73 22.00 3.28
N SER A 21 -14.55 21.49 2.97
CA SER A 21 -14.30 20.57 1.86
C SER A 21 -13.65 19.29 2.37
N GLY A 22 -13.96 18.17 1.74
CA GLY A 22 -13.44 16.86 2.12
C GLY A 22 -13.14 16.02 0.89
N ILE A 23 -12.01 15.32 0.90
CA ILE A 23 -11.59 14.39 -0.15
C ILE A 23 -11.45 13.02 0.49
N PHE A 24 -12.19 12.05 -0.02
CA PHE A 24 -12.09 10.64 0.38
C PHE A 24 -11.47 9.85 -0.77
N ARG A 25 -10.37 9.14 -0.47
CA ARG A 25 -9.76 8.19 -1.40
C ARG A 25 -9.98 6.78 -0.89
N VAL A 26 -10.54 5.93 -1.73
CA VAL A 26 -10.75 4.50 -1.45
C VAL A 26 -9.38 3.82 -1.37
N ILE A 27 -9.15 3.03 -0.30
CA ILE A 27 -8.01 2.13 -0.23
C ILE A 27 -8.42 0.84 -0.94
N PRO A 28 -7.68 0.37 -1.96
CA PRO A 28 -7.99 -0.89 -2.61
C PRO A 28 -7.91 -2.05 -1.60
N PRO A 29 -8.93 -2.94 -1.54
CA PRO A 29 -9.01 -3.98 -0.51
C PRO A 29 -8.04 -5.14 -0.74
N ARG A 30 -7.46 -5.26 -1.93
CA ARG A 30 -6.49 -6.31 -2.27
C ARG A 30 -5.11 -5.69 -2.41
N ILE A 31 -4.16 -6.19 -1.62
CA ILE A 31 -2.74 -5.93 -1.83
C ILE A 31 -2.31 -6.73 -3.06
N PRO A 32 -1.80 -6.09 -4.12
CA PRO A 32 -1.31 -6.80 -5.29
C PRO A 32 -0.04 -7.60 -4.95
N SER A 33 0.11 -8.73 -5.62
CA SER A 33 1.27 -9.60 -5.47
C SER A 33 2.54 -8.99 -6.11
N PHE A 34 3.71 -9.49 -5.72
CA PHE A 34 4.99 -9.08 -6.32
C PHE A 34 5.04 -9.21 -7.84
N ALA A 35 4.47 -10.30 -8.37
CA ALA A 35 4.39 -10.57 -9.79
C ALA A 35 3.46 -9.58 -10.51
N GLU A 36 2.33 -9.22 -9.88
CA GLU A 36 1.39 -8.22 -10.41
C GLU A 36 2.00 -6.81 -10.42
N LEU A 37 2.94 -6.51 -9.52
CA LEU A 37 3.68 -5.24 -9.53
C LEU A 37 4.85 -5.22 -10.52
N GLY A 38 5.22 -6.35 -11.11
CA GLY A 38 6.39 -6.46 -12.00
C GLY A 38 7.71 -6.18 -11.29
N ILE A 39 7.81 -6.49 -9.99
CA ILE A 39 9.07 -6.31 -9.24
C ILE A 39 10.06 -7.39 -9.72
N PRO A 40 11.30 -7.01 -10.07
CA PRO A 40 12.29 -7.97 -10.55
C PRO A 40 12.71 -8.97 -9.45
N ASP A 41 13.00 -10.21 -9.85
CA ASP A 41 13.29 -11.32 -8.94
C ASP A 41 14.50 -11.07 -8.02
N VAL A 42 15.37 -10.13 -8.38
CA VAL A 42 16.52 -9.69 -7.56
C VAL A 42 16.11 -9.14 -6.19
N VAL A 43 14.84 -8.71 -6.03
CA VAL A 43 14.35 -8.12 -4.78
C VAL A 43 13.98 -9.19 -3.75
N TYR A 44 13.66 -10.42 -4.16
CA TYR A 44 13.35 -11.53 -3.25
C TYR A 44 14.45 -11.84 -2.24
N PRO A 45 15.72 -12.07 -2.64
CA PRO A 45 16.80 -12.34 -1.68
C PRO A 45 17.14 -11.13 -0.81
N ILE A 46 16.90 -9.90 -1.29
CA ILE A 46 17.11 -8.68 -0.49
C ILE A 46 16.08 -8.60 0.66
N LEU A 47 14.85 -9.02 0.40
CA LEU A 47 13.79 -9.08 1.41
C LEU A 47 14.02 -10.18 2.44
N ASP A 48 14.74 -11.24 2.07
CA ASP A 48 15.04 -12.36 2.96
C ASP A 48 16.18 -12.05 3.95
N ASN A 49 16.90 -10.94 3.76
CA ASN A 49 17.90 -10.50 4.73
C ASN A 49 17.26 -10.24 6.11
N HIS A 50 17.91 -10.76 7.16
CA HIS A 50 17.46 -10.59 8.54
C HIS A 50 17.55 -9.14 9.03
N GLN A 51 18.43 -8.33 8.44
CA GLN A 51 18.76 -6.98 8.88
C GLN A 51 19.11 -6.10 7.68
N GLY A 52 18.59 -4.87 7.64
CA GLY A 52 18.86 -3.93 6.57
C GLY A 52 17.77 -2.87 6.47
N ILE A 53 18.05 -1.79 5.73
CA ILE A 53 17.07 -0.74 5.43
C ILE A 53 16.73 -0.84 3.94
N ILE A 54 15.45 -1.01 3.62
CA ILE A 54 14.94 -0.99 2.25
C ILE A 54 14.20 0.32 2.05
N LEU A 55 14.69 1.16 1.13
CA LEU A 55 14.08 2.44 0.81
C LEU A 55 13.35 2.36 -0.52
N VAL A 56 12.01 2.44 -0.48
CA VAL A 56 11.18 2.47 -1.69
C VAL A 56 10.96 3.93 -2.10
N THR A 57 11.63 4.38 -3.15
CA THR A 57 11.54 5.75 -3.67
C THR A 57 10.70 5.84 -4.94
N GLY A 58 10.23 7.04 -5.28
CA GLY A 58 9.53 7.36 -6.55
C GLY A 58 8.58 8.55 -6.40
N ALA A 59 7.95 9.01 -7.49
CA ALA A 59 6.99 10.12 -7.47
C ALA A 59 5.60 9.74 -6.88
N THR A 60 4.89 10.68 -6.26
CA THR A 60 3.56 10.46 -5.66
C THR A 60 2.60 9.81 -6.66
N GLY A 61 1.83 8.80 -6.23
CA GLY A 61 0.89 8.06 -7.10
C GLY A 61 1.45 6.82 -7.80
N HIS A 62 2.77 6.59 -7.80
CA HIS A 62 3.41 5.43 -8.45
C HIS A 62 3.45 4.16 -7.57
N GLY A 63 2.44 3.95 -6.73
CA GLY A 63 2.31 2.69 -5.99
C GLY A 63 3.32 2.43 -4.86
N LYS A 64 4.14 3.40 -4.41
CA LYS A 64 5.09 3.23 -3.27
C LYS A 64 4.52 2.49 -2.06
N THR A 65 3.37 2.95 -1.57
CA THR A 65 2.70 2.34 -0.42
C THR A 65 2.21 0.93 -0.75
N THR A 66 1.79 0.71 -1.99
CA THR A 66 1.38 -0.59 -2.52
C THR A 66 2.55 -1.56 -2.65
N THR A 67 3.71 -1.10 -3.12
CA THR A 67 4.97 -1.84 -3.21
C THR A 67 5.47 -2.23 -1.82
N LEU A 68 5.46 -1.29 -0.87
CA LEU A 68 5.86 -1.57 0.50
C LEU A 68 4.88 -2.54 1.19
N ALA A 69 3.58 -2.40 0.97
CA ALA A 69 2.58 -3.31 1.48
C ALA A 69 2.78 -4.74 0.95
N ALA A 70 3.04 -4.89 -0.35
CA ALA A 70 3.37 -6.17 -0.95
C ALA A 70 4.64 -6.79 -0.33
N MET A 71 5.70 -5.98 -0.12
CA MET A 71 6.95 -6.41 0.52
C MET A 71 6.76 -6.96 1.93
N VAL A 72 5.98 -6.27 2.76
CA VAL A 72 5.67 -6.73 4.11
C VAL A 72 4.82 -8.00 4.07
N ASP A 73 3.82 -8.06 3.20
CA ASP A 73 2.93 -9.21 3.07
C ASP A 73 3.70 -10.49 2.66
N TYR A 74 4.61 -10.40 1.69
CA TYR A 74 5.47 -11.51 1.29
C TYR A 74 6.34 -12.04 2.42
N LYS A 75 6.97 -11.15 3.21
CA LYS A 75 7.82 -11.58 4.34
C LYS A 75 6.99 -12.20 5.47
N LEU A 76 5.78 -11.69 5.72
CA LEU A 76 4.85 -12.28 6.70
C LEU A 76 4.32 -13.65 6.27
N LEU A 77 4.13 -13.88 4.97
CA LEU A 77 3.74 -15.18 4.41
C LEU A 77 4.89 -16.20 4.47
N SER A 78 6.13 -15.79 4.23
CA SER A 78 7.31 -16.69 4.29
C SER A 78 7.72 -17.10 5.71
N CYS A 79 7.31 -16.35 6.74
CA CYS A 79 7.55 -16.67 8.15
C CYS A 79 6.45 -17.56 8.77
N ARG A 80 5.39 -17.88 8.02
CA ARG A 80 4.29 -18.74 8.48
C ARG A 80 4.49 -20.16 7.95
#